data_AF-A0A7X1DYS6-F1
#
_entry.id   AF-A0A7X1DYS6-F1
#
_cell.length_a   1.000
_cell.length_b   1.000
_cell.length_c   1.000
_cell.angle_alpha   90.00
_cell.angle_beta   90.00
_cell.angle_gamma   90.00
#
_symmetry.space_group_name_H-M   'P 1'
#
loop_
_entity.id
_entity.type
_entity.pdbx_description
1 polymer ?
#
loop_
_entity_poly.entity_id
_entity_poly.type
_entity_poly.pdbx_seq_one_letter_code
_entity_poly.pdbx_strand_id
1 'polypeptide(L)'
;MSVHELKRPQVLEWPAELLGHLSKALEQLHHWAQITPLHTALRHKRQGQWYAWRWIDVLRDVERLADGLRQHGFSEQSRLALSGAFEPNLLLLALAAQTIGGQVLTLADTLEPEALQQHLWRIRPTHSYVQNRQQARHWQTANPLGFAQLLGPVDPAQHLIRWWQPSGETALWSEEGTDWQGGLAVVLEQWLNSGHGLAFPESLGSAQRDRREVAPTGLLLSPARLQHLADEIESRLAPHGTWRRRLCDWAIAHPHSGLHRLLKNRVRKLLGFQRLAYIWQPLKSTPSPAWLAEFKRDIA
;
A
#
# COMPACT_ATOMS: atom_id res chain seq x y z
N MET A 1 -23.40 -10.88 -45.02
CA MET A 1 -22.26 -11.45 -44.26
C MET A 1 -22.02 -10.54 -43.06
N SER A 2 -22.47 -10.95 -41.88
CA SER A 2 -22.29 -10.17 -40.65
C SER A 2 -20.89 -10.42 -40.13
N VAL A 3 -20.00 -9.45 -40.27
CA VAL A 3 -18.68 -9.48 -39.63
C VAL A 3 -18.93 -9.20 -38.16
N HIS A 4 -19.02 -10.24 -37.35
CA HIS A 4 -18.87 -10.08 -35.91
C HIS A 4 -17.43 -9.59 -35.69
N GLU A 5 -17.29 -8.28 -35.48
CA GLU A 5 -16.10 -7.71 -34.87
C GLU A 5 -15.94 -8.40 -33.51
N LEU A 6 -15.09 -9.43 -33.48
CA LEU A 6 -14.55 -9.97 -32.25
C LEU A 6 -13.78 -8.82 -31.60
N LYS A 7 -14.48 -8.07 -30.74
CA LYS A 7 -13.94 -7.02 -29.88
C LYS A 7 -13.00 -7.73 -28.91
N ARG A 8 -11.80 -8.08 -29.38
CA ARG A 8 -10.75 -8.68 -28.56
C ARG A 8 -10.59 -7.74 -27.37
N PRO A 9 -10.77 -8.21 -26.12
CA PRO A 9 -10.49 -7.36 -24.98
C PRO A 9 -9.05 -6.90 -25.14
N GLN A 10 -8.84 -5.58 -25.19
CA GLN A 10 -7.50 -5.01 -25.25
C GLN A 10 -6.79 -5.48 -23.99
N VAL A 11 -5.88 -6.44 -24.14
CA VAL A 11 -5.04 -6.91 -23.05
C VAL A 11 -4.21 -5.70 -22.62
N LEU A 12 -4.44 -5.23 -21.39
CA LEU A 12 -3.60 -4.20 -20.81
C LEU A 12 -2.21 -4.79 -20.63
N GLU A 13 -1.20 -4.02 -21.02
CA GLU A 13 0.20 -4.38 -20.86
C GLU A 13 0.81 -3.40 -19.87
N TRP A 14 1.69 -3.94 -19.02
CA TRP A 14 2.53 -3.15 -18.12
C TRP A 14 3.16 -1.98 -18.89
N PRO A 15 3.22 -0.76 -18.32
CA PRO A 15 2.93 -0.33 -16.94
C PRO A 15 1.46 -0.02 -16.60
N ALA A 16 0.50 -0.56 -17.36
CA ALA A 16 -0.91 -0.53 -17.02
C ALA A 16 -1.44 -1.92 -16.69
N GLU A 17 -2.30 -2.04 -15.69
CA GLU A 17 -2.94 -3.32 -15.37
C GLU A 17 -4.38 -3.13 -14.90
N LEU A 18 -5.20 -4.15 -15.14
CA LEU A 18 -6.58 -4.20 -14.66
C LEU A 18 -6.59 -4.81 -13.25
N LEU A 19 -7.24 -4.13 -12.32
CA LEU A 19 -7.55 -4.69 -11.01
C LEU A 19 -8.69 -5.71 -11.17
N GLY A 20 -8.46 -6.94 -10.72
CA GLY A 20 -9.46 -8.00 -10.73
C GLY A 20 -10.71 -7.65 -9.90
N HIS A 21 -11.74 -8.49 -10.00
CA HIS A 21 -12.97 -8.30 -9.24
C HIS A 21 -12.72 -8.47 -7.73
N LEU A 22 -13.16 -7.50 -6.94
CA LEU A 22 -12.89 -7.44 -5.49
C LEU A 22 -14.09 -7.86 -4.62
N SER A 23 -15.02 -8.69 -5.11
CA SER A 23 -16.21 -9.14 -4.34
C SER A 23 -15.86 -9.59 -2.92
N LYS A 24 -14.93 -10.54 -2.82
CA LYS A 24 -14.51 -11.08 -1.52
C LYS A 24 -13.92 -10.00 -0.61
N ALA A 25 -13.14 -9.08 -1.18
CA ALA A 25 -12.57 -7.96 -0.44
C ALA A 25 -13.66 -7.02 0.10
N LEU A 26 -14.68 -6.70 -0.71
CA LEU A 26 -15.83 -5.90 -0.28
C LEU A 26 -16.66 -6.61 0.80
N GLU A 27 -16.88 -7.91 0.67
CA GLU A 27 -17.53 -8.73 1.72
C GLU A 27 -16.76 -8.68 3.04
N GLN A 28 -15.43 -8.80 2.98
CA GLN A 28 -14.58 -8.68 4.17
C GLN A 28 -14.61 -7.28 4.78
N LEU A 29 -14.66 -6.22 3.96
CA LEU A 29 -14.82 -4.86 4.46
C LEU A 29 -16.13 -4.73 5.27
N HIS A 30 -17.25 -5.20 4.73
CA HIS A 30 -18.53 -5.21 5.45
C HIS A 30 -18.46 -6.06 6.73
N HIS A 31 -17.81 -7.22 6.67
CA HIS A 31 -17.61 -8.08 7.83
C HIS A 31 -16.88 -7.36 8.97
N TRP A 32 -15.72 -6.76 8.71
CA TRP A 32 -14.95 -6.07 9.76
C TRP A 32 -15.65 -4.81 10.28
N ALA A 33 -16.35 -4.07 9.42
CA ALA A 33 -17.17 -2.94 9.84
C ALA A 33 -18.31 -3.35 10.78
N GLN A 34 -18.80 -4.60 10.72
CA GLN A 34 -19.81 -5.12 11.62
C GLN A 34 -19.23 -5.74 12.90
N ILE A 35 -18.14 -6.51 12.79
CA ILE A 35 -17.57 -7.27 13.91
C ILE A 35 -16.65 -6.42 14.79
N THR A 36 -15.80 -5.58 14.19
CA THR A 36 -14.84 -4.72 14.90
C THR A 36 -14.92 -3.26 14.43
N PRO A 37 -16.11 -2.63 14.45
CA PRO A 37 -16.34 -1.29 13.86
C PRO A 37 -15.38 -0.22 14.34
N LEU A 38 -14.92 -0.31 15.60
CA LEU A 38 -14.10 0.69 16.25
C LEU A 38 -12.59 0.40 16.18
N HIS A 39 -12.18 -0.78 15.69
CA HIS A 39 -10.76 -1.09 15.51
C HIS A 39 -10.18 -0.28 14.37
N THR A 40 -8.88 0.02 14.47
CA THR A 40 -8.20 0.78 13.41
C THR A 40 -8.03 -0.07 12.15
N ALA A 41 -8.58 0.41 11.03
CA ALA A 41 -8.49 -0.21 9.72
C ALA A 41 -7.33 0.37 8.90
N LEU A 42 -7.21 1.70 8.85
CA LEU A 42 -6.15 2.41 8.12
C LEU A 42 -5.45 3.43 9.01
N ARG A 43 -4.16 3.65 8.76
CA ARG A 43 -3.37 4.75 9.32
C ARG A 43 -2.51 5.39 8.25
N HIS A 44 -2.43 6.71 8.25
CA HIS A 44 -1.55 7.42 7.32
C HIS A 44 -1.05 8.69 7.96
N LYS A 45 0.26 8.93 7.86
CA LYS A 45 0.87 10.15 8.37
C LYS A 45 0.80 11.25 7.33
N ARG A 46 0.35 12.44 7.70
CA ARG A 46 0.29 13.61 6.82
C ARG A 46 0.73 14.83 7.61
N GLN A 47 1.66 15.61 7.08
CA GLN A 47 2.17 16.84 7.70
C GLN A 47 2.66 16.58 9.14
N GLY A 48 3.35 15.46 9.35
CA GLY A 48 3.85 15.05 10.66
C GLY A 48 2.81 14.46 11.63
N GLN A 49 1.52 14.42 11.27
CA GLN A 49 0.44 13.91 12.14
C GLN A 49 -0.12 12.57 11.63
N TRP A 50 -0.44 11.67 12.56
CA TRP A 50 -1.10 10.39 12.23
C TRP A 50 -2.61 10.56 12.15
N TYR A 51 -3.17 10.19 11.01
CA TYR A 51 -4.60 10.05 10.79
C TYR A 51 -4.96 8.58 10.80
N ALA A 52 -6.11 8.24 11.40
CA ALA A 52 -6.61 6.88 11.39
C ALA A 52 -8.09 6.82 11.02
N TRP A 53 -8.44 5.68 10.43
CA TRP A 53 -9.81 5.32 10.09
C TRP A 53 -10.14 4.03 10.81
N ARG A 54 -11.28 3.99 11.48
CA ARG A 54 -11.82 2.74 12.00
C ARG A 54 -12.52 1.98 10.87
N TRP A 55 -12.79 0.69 11.06
CA TRP A 55 -13.50 -0.10 10.02
C TRP A 55 -14.85 0.51 9.62
N ILE A 56 -15.61 1.06 10.57
CA ILE A 56 -16.86 1.76 10.27
C ILE A 56 -16.65 3.05 9.46
N ASP A 57 -15.54 3.76 9.68
CA ASP A 57 -15.23 4.98 8.93
C ASP A 57 -14.84 4.64 7.49
N VAL A 58 -14.03 3.59 7.28
CA VAL A 58 -13.65 3.09 5.96
C VAL A 58 -14.88 2.69 5.14
N LEU A 59 -15.79 1.90 5.71
CA LEU A 59 -17.00 1.48 5.00
C LEU A 59 -17.85 2.69 4.59
N ARG A 60 -18.10 3.60 5.53
CA ARG A 60 -18.87 4.83 5.27
C ARG A 60 -18.23 5.69 4.19
N ASP A 61 -16.92 5.85 4.21
CA ASP A 61 -16.19 6.66 3.23
C ASP A 61 -16.21 6.00 1.84
N VAL A 62 -16.12 4.66 1.76
CA VAL A 62 -16.29 3.91 0.50
C VAL A 62 -17.69 4.11 -0.08
N GLU A 63 -18.74 4.01 0.73
CA GLU A 63 -20.13 4.22 0.28
C GLU A 63 -20.35 5.66 -0.22
N ARG A 64 -19.85 6.65 0.52
CA ARG A 64 -19.93 8.07 0.11
C ARG A 64 -19.16 8.35 -1.16
N LEU A 65 -17.96 7.80 -1.30
CA LEU A 65 -17.18 7.93 -2.53
C LEU A 65 -17.90 7.26 -3.71
N ALA A 66 -18.57 6.12 -3.49
CA ALA A 66 -19.34 5.48 -4.54
C ALA A 66 -20.52 6.36 -4.99
N ASP A 67 -21.22 6.99 -4.05
CA ASP A 67 -22.28 7.95 -4.38
C ASP A 67 -21.75 9.20 -5.09
N GLY A 68 -20.63 9.76 -4.62
CA GLY A 68 -19.95 10.86 -5.30
C GLY A 68 -19.52 10.49 -6.73
N LEU A 69 -18.97 9.29 -6.92
CA LEU A 69 -18.61 8.77 -8.25
C LEU A 69 -19.84 8.67 -9.16
N ARG A 70 -20.97 8.15 -8.68
CA ARG A 70 -22.22 8.10 -9.45
C ARG A 70 -22.72 9.49 -9.84
N GLN A 71 -22.65 10.47 -8.92
CA GLN A 71 -23.01 11.86 -9.21
C GLN A 71 -22.12 12.49 -10.28
N HIS A 72 -20.86 12.04 -10.38
CA HIS A 72 -19.92 12.42 -11.42
C HIS A 72 -20.03 11.56 -12.70
N GLY A 73 -21.06 10.72 -12.84
CA GLY A 73 -21.32 9.94 -14.05
C GLY A 73 -20.54 8.63 -14.14
N PHE A 74 -19.97 8.15 -13.03
CA PHE A 74 -19.34 6.83 -12.96
C PHE A 74 -20.40 5.71 -12.91
N SER A 75 -20.20 4.65 -13.70
CA SER A 75 -21.10 3.49 -13.82
C SER A 75 -20.32 2.19 -14.04
N GLU A 76 -21.02 1.06 -14.21
CA GLU A 76 -20.42 -0.25 -14.55
C GLU A 76 -19.60 -0.24 -15.86
N GLN A 77 -19.92 0.68 -16.77
CA GLN A 77 -19.17 0.85 -18.03
C GLN A 77 -17.95 1.77 -17.88
N SER A 78 -17.82 2.44 -16.74
CA SER A 78 -16.74 3.38 -16.48
C SER A 78 -15.45 2.65 -16.16
N ARG A 79 -14.35 3.34 -16.48
CA ARG A 79 -12.97 2.91 -16.24
C ARG A 79 -12.29 3.97 -15.41
N LEU A 80 -11.87 3.61 -14.20
CA LEU A 80 -11.12 4.45 -13.27
C LEU A 80 -9.64 4.09 -13.34
N ALA A 81 -8.82 5.04 -13.80
CA ALA A 81 -7.37 4.93 -13.78
C ALA A 81 -6.78 5.52 -12.49
N LEU A 82 -5.99 4.75 -11.76
CA LEU A 82 -5.34 5.15 -10.52
C LEU A 82 -3.82 5.23 -10.72
N SER A 83 -3.19 6.28 -10.21
CA SER A 83 -1.73 6.43 -10.23
C SER A 83 -1.22 7.13 -8.96
N GLY A 84 -0.25 6.51 -8.30
CA GLY A 84 0.43 7.03 -7.12
C GLY A 84 0.64 5.99 -6.02
N ALA A 85 1.07 6.47 -4.85
CA ALA A 85 1.22 5.66 -3.65
C ALA A 85 -0.11 5.01 -3.22
N PHE A 86 -0.05 3.81 -2.65
CA PHE A 86 -1.19 3.05 -2.11
C PHE A 86 -1.73 3.61 -0.79
N GLU A 87 -1.80 4.94 -0.68
CA GLU A 87 -2.39 5.66 0.44
C GLU A 87 -3.91 5.43 0.56
N PRO A 88 -4.53 5.73 1.73
CA PRO A 88 -5.96 5.52 1.98
C PRO A 88 -6.86 6.03 0.86
N ASN A 89 -6.60 7.23 0.32
CA ASN A 89 -7.45 7.81 -0.71
C ASN A 89 -7.54 6.93 -1.96
N LEU A 90 -6.40 6.36 -2.40
CA LEU A 90 -6.34 5.50 -3.58
C LEU A 90 -7.07 4.18 -3.31
N LEU A 91 -6.84 3.57 -2.15
CA LEU A 91 -7.52 2.33 -1.76
C LEU A 91 -9.04 2.50 -1.67
N LEU A 92 -9.49 3.57 -1.01
CA LEU A 92 -10.92 3.87 -0.84
C LEU A 92 -11.60 4.13 -2.19
N LEU A 93 -10.94 4.85 -3.11
CA LEU A 93 -11.46 5.06 -4.47
C LEU A 93 -11.53 3.75 -5.28
N ALA A 94 -10.52 2.88 -5.16
CA ALA A 94 -10.54 1.58 -5.82
C ALA A 94 -11.73 0.72 -5.34
N LEU A 95 -11.96 0.68 -4.03
CA LEU A 95 -13.10 -0.04 -3.44
C LEU A 95 -14.43 0.57 -3.86
N ALA A 96 -14.56 1.90 -3.81
CA ALA A 96 -15.79 2.60 -4.20
C ALA A 96 -16.17 2.36 -5.67
N ALA A 97 -15.20 2.39 -6.57
CA ALA A 97 -15.42 2.08 -7.99
C ALA A 97 -15.86 0.61 -8.20
N GLN A 98 -15.27 -0.32 -7.45
CA GLN A 98 -15.64 -1.75 -7.48
C GLN A 98 -17.03 -1.99 -6.89
N THR A 99 -17.45 -1.25 -5.86
CA THR A 99 -18.83 -1.29 -5.34
C THR A 99 -19.87 -0.89 -6.39
N ILE A 100 -19.51 0.00 -7.33
CA ILE A 100 -20.38 0.37 -8.46
C ILE A 100 -20.34 -0.69 -9.58
N GLY A 101 -19.31 -1.53 -9.63
CA GLY A 101 -19.07 -2.49 -10.71
C GLY A 101 -18.26 -1.93 -11.89
N GLY A 102 -17.68 -0.73 -11.75
CA GLY A 102 -16.82 -0.15 -12.78
C GLY A 102 -15.43 -0.79 -12.78
N GLN A 103 -14.72 -0.65 -13.90
CA GLN A 103 -13.37 -1.18 -14.06
C GLN A 103 -12.36 -0.28 -13.34
N VAL A 104 -11.49 -0.87 -12.53
CA VAL A 104 -10.36 -0.17 -11.91
C VAL A 104 -9.07 -0.65 -12.57
N LEU A 105 -8.21 0.29 -12.93
CA LEU A 105 -6.89 0.01 -13.49
C LEU A 105 -5.84 0.87 -12.81
N THR A 106 -4.63 0.35 -12.67
CA THR A 106 -3.48 1.09 -12.17
C THR A 106 -2.53 1.43 -13.31
N LEU A 107 -1.86 2.57 -13.18
CA LEU A 107 -0.81 3.04 -14.06
C LEU A 107 0.38 3.46 -13.21
N ALA A 108 1.57 2.94 -13.53
CA ALA A 108 2.78 3.30 -12.79
C ALA A 108 2.96 4.83 -12.72
N ASP A 109 3.26 5.33 -11.53
CA ASP A 109 3.41 6.77 -11.24
C ASP A 109 4.81 7.30 -11.58
N THR A 110 5.67 6.43 -12.11
CA THR A 110 7.03 6.73 -12.59
C THR A 110 7.08 7.00 -14.09
N LEU A 111 5.93 7.01 -14.78
CA LEU A 111 5.86 7.19 -16.22
C LEU A 111 6.20 8.62 -16.65
N GLU A 112 7.04 8.72 -17.68
CA GLU A 112 7.30 9.99 -18.38
C GLU A 112 6.03 10.49 -19.10
N PRO A 113 5.86 11.82 -19.27
CA PRO A 113 4.63 12.42 -19.78
C PRO A 113 4.18 11.89 -21.15
N GLU A 114 5.11 11.66 -22.09
CA GLU A 114 4.79 11.17 -23.43
C GLU A 114 4.27 9.73 -23.39
N ALA A 115 4.94 8.86 -22.62
CA ALA A 115 4.51 7.48 -22.43
C ALA A 115 3.15 7.42 -21.75
N LEU A 116 2.95 8.25 -20.71
CA LEU A 116 1.66 8.41 -20.05
C LEU A 116 0.55 8.77 -21.05
N GLN A 117 0.76 9.76 -21.93
CA GLN A 117 -0.26 10.14 -22.93
C GLN A 117 -0.61 8.97 -23.86
N GLN A 118 0.38 8.18 -24.29
CA GLN A 118 0.13 7.01 -25.14
C GLN A 118 -0.73 5.97 -24.42
N HIS A 119 -0.44 5.71 -23.14
CA HIS A 119 -1.24 4.81 -22.32
C HIS A 119 -2.66 5.34 -22.10
N LEU A 120 -2.84 6.62 -21.76
CA LEU A 120 -4.16 7.23 -21.60
C LEU A 120 -4.98 7.17 -22.90
N TRP A 121 -4.35 7.40 -24.05
CA TRP A 121 -5.00 7.31 -25.36
C TRP A 121 -5.44 5.89 -25.71
N ARG A 122 -4.62 4.89 -25.37
CA ARG A 122 -4.94 3.47 -25.60
C ARG A 122 -6.01 2.97 -24.65
N ILE A 123 -5.89 3.30 -23.36
CA ILE A 123 -6.77 2.85 -22.30
C ILE A 123 -8.11 3.58 -22.36
N ARG A 124 -8.12 4.87 -22.69
CA ARG A 124 -9.32 5.73 -22.67
C ARG A 124 -10.09 5.62 -21.34
N PRO A 125 -9.45 5.94 -20.20
CA PRO A 125 -10.16 5.96 -18.93
C PRO A 125 -11.24 7.04 -18.96
N THR A 126 -12.40 6.73 -18.38
CA THR A 126 -13.49 7.71 -18.23
C THR A 126 -13.23 8.68 -17.07
N HIS A 127 -12.43 8.22 -16.10
CA HIS A 127 -12.13 8.92 -14.87
C HIS A 127 -10.70 8.56 -14.45
N SER A 128 -10.02 9.48 -13.78
CA SER A 128 -8.69 9.20 -13.25
C SER A 128 -8.50 9.80 -11.86
N TYR A 129 -7.58 9.21 -11.09
CA TYR A 129 -7.12 9.78 -9.84
C TYR A 129 -5.59 9.67 -9.77
N VAL A 130 -4.96 10.80 -9.47
CA VAL A 130 -3.51 10.91 -9.36
C VAL A 130 -3.19 11.55 -8.02
N GLN A 131 -2.38 10.88 -7.21
CA GLN A 131 -1.98 11.40 -5.90
C GLN A 131 -1.10 12.65 -6.05
N ASN A 132 -0.15 12.63 -6.99
CA ASN A 132 0.79 13.72 -7.19
C ASN A 132 0.17 14.87 -7.99
N ARG A 133 0.01 16.04 -7.33
CA ARG A 133 -0.56 17.25 -7.93
C ARG A 133 0.21 17.77 -9.15
N GLN A 134 1.52 17.57 -9.22
CA GLN A 134 2.32 17.99 -10.38
C GLN A 134 1.99 17.11 -11.59
N GLN A 135 1.93 15.80 -11.38
CA GLN A 135 1.57 14.84 -12.43
C GLN A 135 0.13 15.02 -12.90
N ALA A 136 -0.81 15.40 -12.02
CA ALA A 136 -2.23 15.59 -12.36
C ALA A 136 -2.45 16.53 -13.57
N ARG A 137 -1.52 17.44 -13.88
CA ARG A 137 -1.58 18.29 -15.08
C ARG A 137 -1.54 17.49 -16.39
N HIS A 138 -0.82 16.38 -16.40
CA HIS A 138 -0.72 15.48 -17.56
C HIS A 138 -1.94 14.58 -17.71
N TRP A 139 -2.87 14.59 -16.75
CA TRP A 139 -4.06 13.73 -16.75
C TRP A 139 -5.35 14.47 -17.11
N GLN A 140 -5.27 15.73 -17.56
CA GLN A 140 -6.44 16.56 -17.87
C GLN A 140 -7.36 15.93 -18.92
N THR A 141 -6.80 15.14 -19.84
CA THR A 141 -7.56 14.43 -20.88
C THR A 141 -8.34 13.22 -20.36
N ALA A 142 -8.13 12.83 -19.09
CA ALA A 142 -8.66 11.63 -18.45
C ALA A 142 -9.64 11.94 -17.29
N ASN A 143 -10.25 13.12 -17.27
CA ASN A 143 -11.23 13.56 -16.27
C ASN A 143 -10.75 13.30 -14.81
N PRO A 144 -9.74 14.05 -14.35
CA PRO A 144 -9.14 13.84 -13.04
C PRO A 144 -10.13 14.16 -11.92
N LEU A 145 -10.34 13.20 -11.04
CA LEU A 145 -11.24 13.26 -9.89
C LEU A 145 -10.59 13.96 -8.70
N GLY A 146 -11.32 14.88 -8.07
CA GLY A 146 -10.95 15.45 -6.78
C GLY A 146 -11.47 14.60 -5.63
N PHE A 147 -10.60 13.90 -4.90
CA PHE A 147 -11.02 13.05 -3.78
C PHE A 147 -11.91 13.77 -2.76
N ALA A 148 -11.53 14.98 -2.34
CA ALA A 148 -12.31 15.77 -1.39
C ALA A 148 -13.66 16.24 -1.95
N GLN A 149 -13.77 16.43 -3.27
CA GLN A 149 -15.03 16.79 -3.93
C GLN A 149 -15.99 15.59 -3.94
N LEU A 150 -15.47 14.40 -4.25
CA LEU A 150 -16.26 13.17 -4.26
C LEU A 150 -16.75 12.77 -2.87
N LEU A 151 -15.88 12.88 -1.87
CA LEU A 151 -16.22 12.51 -0.49
C LEU A 151 -17.22 13.51 0.13
N GLY A 152 -17.21 14.76 -0.35
CA GLY A 152 -18.04 15.84 0.17
C GLY A 152 -17.53 16.40 1.51
N PRO A 153 -18.32 17.28 2.17
CA PRO A 153 -17.99 17.77 3.50
C PRO A 153 -18.10 16.62 4.50
N VAL A 154 -16.95 16.17 4.99
CA VAL A 154 -16.87 15.18 6.05
C VAL A 154 -16.07 15.78 7.19
N ASP A 155 -16.47 15.49 8.43
CA ASP A 155 -15.58 15.72 9.57
C ASP A 155 -14.25 15.03 9.25
N PRO A 156 -13.11 15.76 9.25
CA PRO A 156 -11.84 15.18 8.86
C PRO A 156 -11.61 13.88 9.64
N ALA A 157 -11.08 12.85 8.96
CA ALA A 157 -10.68 11.59 9.58
C ALA A 157 -10.12 11.87 10.97
N GLN A 158 -10.75 11.29 12.00
CA GLN A 158 -10.59 11.73 13.38
C GLN A 158 -9.11 11.93 13.69
N HIS A 159 -8.73 13.16 14.04
CA HIS A 159 -7.38 13.44 14.53
C HIS A 159 -7.15 12.54 15.75
N LEU A 160 -6.28 11.55 15.62
CA LEU A 160 -5.88 10.76 16.78
C LEU A 160 -4.97 11.63 17.65
N ILE A 161 -5.58 12.37 18.58
CA ILE A 161 -4.86 13.13 19.63
C ILE A 161 -4.16 12.19 20.61
N ARG A 162 -4.51 10.89 20.63
CA ARG A 162 -3.89 9.88 21.48
C ARG A 162 -3.04 8.91 20.66
N TRP A 163 -1.73 9.15 20.70
CA TRP A 163 -0.65 8.28 20.21
C TRP A 163 -0.69 6.86 20.81
N TRP A 164 -1.35 6.66 21.96
CA TRP A 164 -1.31 5.39 22.68
C TRP A 164 -2.18 4.31 22.05
N GLN A 165 -1.51 3.28 21.50
CA GLN A 165 -2.13 2.00 21.16
C GLN A 165 -2.73 1.36 22.42
N PRO A 166 -3.91 0.73 22.33
CA PRO A 166 -4.18 -0.44 23.15
C PRO A 166 -3.09 -1.46 22.80
N SER A 167 -2.30 -1.87 23.78
CA SER A 167 -1.34 -2.97 23.63
C SER A 167 -2.08 -4.21 23.10
N GLY A 168 -1.89 -4.58 21.83
CA GLY A 168 -2.49 -5.79 21.25
C GLY A 168 -2.87 -5.70 19.77
N GLU A 169 -3.12 -4.51 19.21
CA GLU A 169 -3.49 -4.41 17.79
C GLU A 169 -2.32 -4.75 16.86
N THR A 170 -2.58 -5.65 15.91
CA THR A 170 -1.72 -6.02 14.78
C THR A 170 -1.81 -4.94 13.70
N ALA A 171 -0.65 -4.49 13.23
CA ALA A 171 -0.54 -3.47 12.20
C ALA A 171 0.37 -3.95 11.06
N LEU A 172 -0.17 -3.95 9.85
CA LEU A 172 0.56 -4.10 8.60
C LEU A 172 1.18 -2.76 8.19
N TRP A 173 2.27 -2.82 7.45
CA TRP A 173 2.97 -1.67 6.91
C TRP A 173 3.17 -1.82 5.40
N SER A 174 2.83 -0.79 4.64
CA SER A 174 3.14 -0.71 3.21
C SER A 174 3.69 0.67 2.86
N GLU A 175 4.63 0.70 1.92
CA GLU A 175 5.24 1.93 1.38
C GLU A 175 5.31 1.86 -0.15
N GLU A 176 4.35 1.16 -0.78
CA GLU A 176 4.32 0.90 -2.22
C GLU A 176 3.39 1.85 -2.97
N GLY A 177 3.52 1.88 -4.30
CA GLY A 177 2.60 2.57 -5.19
C GLY A 177 2.23 1.74 -6.40
N THR A 178 1.61 2.41 -7.37
CA THR A 178 1.20 1.81 -8.64
C THR A 178 2.37 1.39 -9.53
N ASP A 179 3.62 1.64 -9.12
CA ASP A 179 4.84 1.08 -9.71
C ASP A 179 5.03 -0.42 -9.41
N TRP A 180 4.31 -0.97 -8.43
CA TRP A 180 4.29 -2.40 -8.15
C TRP A 180 3.19 -3.14 -8.94
N GLN A 181 3.60 -3.93 -9.94
CA GLN A 181 2.71 -4.82 -10.70
C GLN A 181 1.96 -5.82 -9.80
N GLY A 182 0.63 -5.80 -9.88
CA GLY A 182 -0.29 -6.57 -9.05
C GLY A 182 -0.37 -6.08 -7.61
N GLY A 183 0.35 -5.01 -7.25
CA GLY A 183 0.52 -4.57 -5.87
C GLY A 183 -0.76 -4.14 -5.20
N LEU A 184 -1.64 -3.44 -5.92
CA LEU A 184 -2.90 -2.97 -5.36
C LEU A 184 -3.81 -4.13 -4.95
N ALA A 185 -3.90 -5.17 -5.79
CA ALA A 185 -4.67 -6.38 -5.49
C ALA A 185 -4.12 -7.08 -4.25
N VAL A 186 -2.80 -7.27 -4.18
CA VAL A 186 -2.14 -7.87 -3.04
C VAL A 186 -2.39 -7.07 -1.76
N VAL A 187 -2.25 -5.74 -1.82
CA VAL A 187 -2.44 -4.88 -0.64
C VAL A 187 -3.87 -5.01 -0.12
N LEU A 188 -4.87 -4.89 -0.99
CA LEU A 188 -6.27 -5.01 -0.63
C LEU A 188 -6.62 -6.40 -0.10
N GLU A 189 -6.14 -7.46 -0.75
CA GLU A 189 -6.39 -8.83 -0.33
C GLU A 189 -5.79 -9.13 1.05
N GLN A 190 -4.52 -8.80 1.29
CA GLN A 190 -3.87 -9.09 2.57
C GLN A 190 -4.45 -8.25 3.70
N TRP A 191 -4.78 -6.99 3.43
CA TRP A 191 -5.41 -6.12 4.41
C TRP A 191 -6.81 -6.59 4.79
N LEU A 192 -7.69 -6.78 3.80
CA LEU A 192 -9.10 -7.10 4.06
C LEU A 192 -9.29 -8.53 4.54
N ASN A 193 -8.50 -9.50 4.10
CA ASN A 193 -8.61 -10.87 4.61
C ASN A 193 -8.09 -11.03 6.05
N SER A 194 -7.16 -10.18 6.49
CA SER A 194 -6.58 -10.31 7.84
C SER A 194 -7.34 -9.52 8.92
N GLY A 195 -8.05 -8.45 8.54
CA GLY A 195 -8.70 -7.56 9.50
C GLY A 195 -7.74 -6.71 10.34
N HIS A 196 -6.44 -6.80 10.06
CA HIS A 196 -5.41 -6.00 10.72
C HIS A 196 -5.46 -4.54 10.23
N GLY A 197 -4.99 -3.61 11.07
CA GLY A 197 -4.82 -2.22 10.61
C GLY A 197 -3.68 -2.11 9.60
N LEU A 198 -3.83 -1.30 8.55
CA LEU A 198 -2.78 -1.05 7.56
C LEU A 198 -2.26 0.39 7.69
N ALA A 199 -0.95 0.55 7.82
CA ALA A 199 -0.30 1.84 8.02
C ALA A 199 0.60 2.24 6.85
N PHE A 200 0.56 3.53 6.53
CA PHE A 200 1.34 4.16 5.46
C PHE A 200 2.19 5.31 5.99
N PRO A 201 3.42 5.49 5.49
CA PRO A 201 4.25 6.63 5.81
C PRO A 201 3.74 7.92 5.18
N GLU A 202 4.27 9.06 5.62
CA GLU A 202 4.02 10.36 4.97
C GLU A 202 4.69 10.46 3.60
N SER A 203 5.85 9.82 3.46
CA SER A 203 6.58 9.72 2.20
C SER A 203 7.61 8.60 2.28
N LEU A 204 8.10 8.12 1.12
CA LEU A 204 9.19 7.14 1.07
C LEU A 204 10.42 7.60 1.86
N GLY A 205 10.79 8.89 1.78
CA GLY A 205 11.94 9.44 2.51
C GLY A 205 11.78 9.47 4.04
N SER A 206 10.54 9.47 4.54
CA SER A 206 10.24 9.42 5.98
C SER A 206 9.86 8.02 6.47
N ALA A 207 9.75 7.04 5.58
CA ALA A 207 9.18 5.72 5.85
C ALA A 207 9.84 4.99 7.02
N GLN A 208 11.17 5.02 7.13
CA GLN A 208 11.85 4.39 8.25
C GLN A 208 11.50 5.03 9.60
N ARG A 209 11.42 6.37 9.66
CA ARG A 209 11.06 7.09 10.89
C ARG A 209 9.63 6.74 11.28
N ASP A 210 8.71 6.83 10.34
CA ASP A 210 7.29 6.57 10.56
C ASP A 210 7.03 5.12 10.95
N ARG A 211 7.73 4.17 10.33
CA ARG A 211 7.66 2.75 10.68
C ARG A 211 8.12 2.47 12.11
N ARG A 212 9.09 3.23 12.64
CA ARG A 212 9.51 3.12 14.05
C ARG A 212 8.45 3.62 15.02
N GLU A 213 7.71 4.65 14.63
CA GLU A 213 6.59 5.18 15.41
C GLU A 213 5.43 4.18 15.45
N VAL A 214 5.10 3.55 14.31
CA VAL A 214 4.02 2.55 14.21
C VAL A 214 4.38 1.20 14.83
N ALA A 215 5.64 0.78 14.66
CA ALA A 215 6.15 -0.52 15.08
C ALA A 215 5.29 -1.70 14.56
N PRO A 216 5.22 -1.88 13.23
CA PRO A 216 4.30 -2.85 12.62
C PRO A 216 4.64 -4.30 12.99
N THR A 217 3.60 -5.13 12.98
CA THR A 217 3.69 -6.59 13.15
C THR A 217 3.87 -7.32 11.82
N GLY A 218 3.48 -6.69 10.70
CA GLY A 218 3.63 -7.24 9.35
C GLY A 218 4.18 -6.24 8.34
N LEU A 219 5.03 -6.69 7.40
CA LEU A 219 5.42 -5.91 6.22
C LEU A 219 4.72 -6.43 4.96
N LEU A 220 4.18 -5.51 4.18
CA LEU A 220 3.50 -5.75 2.91
C LEU A 220 4.16 -4.92 1.83
N LEU A 221 5.29 -5.44 1.34
CA LEU A 221 6.20 -4.78 0.42
C LEU A 221 6.43 -5.66 -0.81
N SER A 222 6.67 -5.04 -1.95
CA SER A 222 7.11 -5.69 -3.17
C SER A 222 8.51 -6.29 -2.99
N PRO A 223 8.89 -7.34 -3.74
CA PRO A 223 10.23 -7.89 -3.67
C PRO A 223 11.32 -6.84 -3.95
N ALA A 224 11.06 -5.92 -4.89
CA ALA A 224 12.00 -4.85 -5.25
C ALA A 224 12.20 -3.86 -4.09
N ARG A 225 11.13 -3.39 -3.46
CA ARG A 225 11.21 -2.49 -2.31
C ARG A 225 11.84 -3.17 -1.11
N LEU A 226 11.55 -4.46 -0.90
CA LEU A 226 12.13 -5.23 0.17
C LEU A 226 13.65 -5.42 -0.01
N GLN A 227 14.12 -5.58 -1.26
CA GLN A 227 15.55 -5.56 -1.58
C GLN A 227 16.16 -4.18 -1.33
N HIS A 228 15.51 -3.11 -1.80
CA HIS A 228 16.01 -1.75 -1.56
C HIS A 228 16.12 -1.43 -0.06
N LEU A 229 15.14 -1.85 0.72
CA LEU A 229 15.16 -1.76 2.17
C LEU A 229 16.32 -2.56 2.78
N ALA A 230 16.66 -3.73 2.20
CA ALA A 230 17.84 -4.50 2.59
C ALA A 230 19.13 -3.71 2.36
N ASP A 231 19.27 -3.12 1.18
CA ASP A 231 20.45 -2.35 0.77
C ASP A 231 20.58 -1.07 1.63
N GLU A 232 19.46 -0.42 1.96
CA GLU A 232 19.42 0.71 2.92
C GLU A 232 19.87 0.29 4.32
N ILE A 233 19.52 -0.92 4.77
CA ILE A 233 19.95 -1.46 6.06
C ILE A 233 21.45 -1.77 6.01
N GLU A 234 21.90 -2.44 4.95
CA GLU A 234 23.29 -2.86 4.79
C GLU A 234 24.24 -1.67 4.63
N SER A 235 23.88 -0.65 3.85
CA SER A 235 24.67 0.58 3.68
C SER A 235 24.87 1.35 4.98
N ARG A 236 23.99 1.17 5.97
CA ARG A 236 24.11 1.75 7.32
C ARG A 236 24.88 0.88 8.29
N LEU A 237 25.09 -0.40 7.96
CA LEU A 237 26.05 -1.22 8.70
C LEU A 237 27.46 -0.70 8.44
N ALA A 238 28.37 -0.99 9.38
CA ALA A 238 29.74 -0.55 9.22
C ALA A 238 30.36 -1.17 7.96
N PRO A 239 31.16 -0.41 7.17
CA PRO A 239 31.71 -0.90 5.91
C PRO A 239 32.58 -2.13 6.12
N HIS A 240 32.66 -2.98 5.08
CA HIS A 240 33.46 -4.19 5.09
C HIS A 240 34.93 -3.89 5.41
N GLY A 241 35.53 -4.69 6.29
CA GLY A 241 36.91 -4.49 6.76
C GLY A 241 37.06 -3.67 8.05
N THR A 242 35.99 -3.03 8.55
CA THR A 242 36.02 -2.36 9.85
C THR A 242 35.87 -3.33 11.02
N TRP A 243 36.45 -2.99 12.18
CA TRP A 243 36.28 -3.78 13.41
C TRP A 243 34.81 -3.87 13.83
N ARG A 244 34.00 -2.85 13.52
CA ARG A 244 32.55 -2.84 13.76
C ARG A 244 31.83 -3.89 12.89
N ARG A 245 32.22 -4.06 11.62
CA ARG A 245 31.67 -5.12 10.76
C ARG A 245 32.10 -6.50 11.26
N ARG A 246 33.37 -6.67 11.68
CA ARG A 246 33.83 -7.92 12.32
C ARG A 246 33.05 -8.26 13.59
N LEU A 247 32.67 -7.25 14.39
CA LEU A 247 31.81 -7.44 15.56
C LEU A 247 30.38 -7.85 15.17
N CYS A 248 29.82 -7.25 14.12
CA CYS A 248 28.52 -7.66 13.56
C CYS A 248 28.56 -9.09 13.02
N ASP A 249 29.56 -9.42 12.20
CA ASP A 249 29.75 -10.75 11.62
C ASP A 249 30.02 -11.80 12.73
N TRP A 250 30.79 -11.44 13.76
CA TRP A 250 30.99 -12.29 14.94
C TRP A 250 29.70 -12.53 15.71
N ALA A 251 28.88 -11.49 15.90
CA ALA A 251 27.60 -11.60 16.58
C ALA A 251 26.62 -12.50 15.79
N ILE A 252 26.60 -12.36 14.45
CA ILE A 252 25.83 -13.22 13.53
C ILE A 252 26.29 -14.68 13.61
N ALA A 253 27.60 -14.92 13.65
CA ALA A 253 28.17 -16.27 13.76
C ALA A 253 27.94 -16.94 15.13
N HIS A 254 27.60 -16.18 16.19
CA HIS A 254 27.43 -16.70 17.56
C HIS A 254 26.01 -16.40 18.10
N PRO A 255 24.97 -17.10 17.60
CA PRO A 255 23.56 -16.80 17.87
C PRO A 255 23.16 -16.93 19.36
N HIS A 256 23.89 -17.71 20.15
CA HIS A 256 23.62 -17.96 21.58
C HIS A 256 24.15 -16.88 22.54
N SER A 257 24.88 -15.86 22.07
CA SER A 257 25.43 -14.82 22.94
C SER A 257 24.37 -13.78 23.36
N GLY A 258 24.31 -13.41 24.64
CA GLY A 258 23.41 -12.36 25.13
C GLY A 258 23.67 -10.99 24.46
N LEU A 259 24.90 -10.76 24.00
CA LEU A 259 25.34 -9.57 23.29
C LEU A 259 24.77 -9.52 21.87
N HIS A 260 24.69 -10.66 21.16
CA HIS A 260 23.97 -10.77 19.90
C HIS A 260 22.49 -10.43 20.07
N ARG A 261 21.83 -10.96 21.11
CA ARG A 261 20.41 -10.63 21.40
C ARG A 261 20.19 -9.13 21.64
N LEU A 262 21.09 -8.47 22.38
CA LEU A 262 21.01 -7.02 22.64
C LEU A 262 21.23 -6.19 21.37
N LEU A 263 22.25 -6.52 20.56
CA LEU A 263 22.51 -5.88 19.27
C LEU A 263 21.35 -6.08 18.31
N LYS A 264 20.83 -7.31 18.18
CA LYS A 264 19.65 -7.65 17.37
C LYS A 264 18.43 -6.82 17.78
N ASN A 265 18.13 -6.75 19.09
CA ASN A 265 17.01 -5.95 19.59
C ASN A 265 17.19 -4.45 19.34
N ARG A 266 18.42 -3.93 19.48
CA ARG A 266 18.75 -2.55 19.12
C ARG A 266 18.55 -2.29 17.64
N VAL A 267 19.07 -3.14 16.75
CA VAL A 267 18.90 -3.00 15.29
C VAL A 267 17.42 -3.08 14.91
N ARG A 268 16.67 -4.05 15.43
CA ARG A 268 15.22 -4.16 15.20
C ARG A 268 14.48 -2.91 15.64
N LYS A 269 14.79 -2.36 16.82
CA LYS A 269 14.23 -1.07 17.28
C LYS A 269 14.64 0.09 16.37
N LEU A 270 15.88 0.12 15.89
CA LEU A 270 16.35 1.16 14.99
C LEU A 270 15.74 1.09 13.59
N LEU A 271 15.25 -0.07 13.16
CA LEU A 271 14.59 -0.25 11.87
C LEU A 271 13.06 -0.20 11.95
N GLY A 272 12.50 -0.18 13.16
CA GLY A 272 11.05 -0.23 13.41
C GLY A 272 10.47 -1.65 13.43
N PHE A 273 11.31 -2.68 13.42
CA PHE A 273 10.94 -4.09 13.39
C PHE A 273 10.83 -4.74 14.77
N GLN A 274 10.67 -3.94 15.83
CA GLN A 274 10.62 -4.44 17.20
C GLN A 274 9.45 -5.41 17.46
N ARG A 275 8.34 -5.26 16.74
CA ARG A 275 7.16 -6.15 16.80
C ARG A 275 6.97 -7.00 15.54
N LEU A 276 7.89 -6.93 14.58
CA LEU A 276 7.73 -7.58 13.28
C LEU A 276 7.73 -9.10 13.42
N ALA A 277 6.61 -9.72 13.08
CA ALA A 277 6.39 -11.16 13.13
C ALA A 277 6.15 -11.76 11.73
N TYR A 278 5.73 -10.94 10.75
CA TYR A 278 5.34 -11.43 9.43
C TYR A 278 5.89 -10.54 8.30
N ILE A 279 6.39 -11.16 7.23
CA ILE A 279 6.75 -10.44 6.00
C ILE A 279 6.05 -11.16 4.86
N TRP A 280 5.14 -10.47 4.18
CA TRP A 280 4.48 -11.00 3.01
C TRP A 280 5.50 -11.18 1.88
N GLN A 281 5.38 -12.28 1.15
CA GLN A 281 6.12 -12.55 -0.07
C GLN A 281 5.18 -13.22 -1.07
N PRO A 282 5.35 -12.96 -2.39
CA PRO A 282 4.60 -13.71 -3.39
C PRO A 282 5.00 -15.19 -3.34
N LEU A 283 4.03 -16.11 -3.54
CA LEU A 283 4.29 -17.56 -3.57
C LEU A 283 5.27 -17.99 -4.66
N LYS A 284 5.50 -17.14 -5.66
CA LYS A 284 6.49 -17.32 -6.73
C LYS A 284 7.42 -16.11 -6.76
N SER A 285 8.49 -16.12 -5.98
CA SER A 285 9.63 -15.23 -6.21
C SER A 285 10.96 -15.97 -6.09
N THR A 286 11.91 -15.48 -6.91
CA THR A 286 13.37 -15.66 -6.92
C THR A 286 13.98 -15.70 -5.51
N PRO A 287 15.22 -16.23 -5.34
CA PRO A 287 15.77 -16.55 -4.02
C PRO A 287 15.68 -15.35 -3.08
N SER A 288 15.11 -15.57 -1.91
CA SER A 288 15.01 -14.55 -0.87
C SER A 288 16.41 -14.00 -0.57
N PRO A 289 16.58 -12.67 -0.44
CA PRO A 289 17.87 -12.11 -0.06
C PRO A 289 18.33 -12.69 1.29
N ALA A 290 19.65 -12.87 1.47
CA ALA A 290 20.21 -13.64 2.57
C ALA A 290 19.75 -13.17 3.96
N TRP A 291 19.68 -11.85 4.19
CA TRP A 291 19.21 -11.27 5.45
C TRP A 291 17.75 -11.65 5.76
N LEU A 292 16.91 -11.84 4.74
CA LEU A 292 15.50 -12.15 4.87
C LEU A 292 15.28 -13.63 5.16
N ALA A 293 16.09 -14.49 4.55
CA ALA A 293 16.16 -15.91 4.90
C ALA A 293 16.64 -16.08 6.36
N GLU A 294 17.60 -15.26 6.79
CA GLU A 294 18.08 -15.21 8.18
C GLU A 294 17.01 -14.66 9.14
N PHE A 295 16.32 -13.58 8.76
CA PHE A 295 15.23 -13.00 9.54
C PHE A 295 14.02 -13.95 9.66
N LYS A 296 13.70 -14.73 8.62
CA LYS A 296 12.63 -15.74 8.64
C LYS A 296 12.98 -16.97 9.48
N ARG A 297 14.24 -17.44 9.43
CA ARG A 297 14.72 -18.51 10.33
C ARG A 297 14.60 -18.14 11.80
N ASP A 298 14.59 -16.83 12.09
CA ASP A 298 14.45 -16.26 13.42
C ASP A 298 12.99 -15.91 13.83
N ILE A 299 12.01 -16.09 12.93
CA ILE A 299 10.57 -15.91 13.21
C ILE A 299 9.90 -17.25 13.58
N ALA A 300 10.38 -18.36 13.02
CA ALA A 300 9.95 -19.72 13.36
C ALA A 300 10.61 -20.21 14.65
#